data_AF-A0A3D0PQ29-F1
#
_entry.id   AF-A0A3D0PQ29-F1
#
_cell.length_a   1.000
_cell.length_b   1.000
_cell.length_c   1.000
_cell.angle_alpha   90.00
_cell.angle_beta   90.00
_cell.angle_gamma   90.00
#
_symmetry.space_group_name_H-M   'P 1'
#
loop_
_entity.id
_entity.type
_entity.pdbx_description
1 polymer ?
#
loop_
_entity_poly.entity_id
_entity_poly.type
_entity_poly.pdbx_seq_one_letter_code
_entity_poly.pdbx_strand_id
1 'polypeptide(L)'
;MNDPKSTRKKIAEIKLEFMQAEIAYIPTLLDKYQEDERSGVQTICKQYNNKLTALDEEIERINCMKQYEIKYKDYEYICGIDEVGRGPFAGPVVACAVILPKDCNILYINDSKQLSEKKREELYDEIISSAVSFGIGSIPPQKIDEINILQATFEAMRQAIGNLEVKPDLLLNDAVTIPGIATKQVPIVKGDCKSISIAAASIVAKVTRDRLMVAYDQIFP
;
A
#
# COMPACT_ATOMS: atom_id res chain seq x y z
N MET A 1 12.95 -3.83 -60.83
CA MET A 1 11.97 -4.54 -59.99
C MET A 1 12.57 -4.70 -58.60
N ASN A 2 12.12 -3.88 -57.66
CA ASN A 2 12.07 -4.15 -56.22
C ASN A 2 11.32 -2.95 -55.62
N ASP A 3 10.05 -3.18 -55.31
CA ASP A 3 9.11 -2.22 -54.71
C ASP A 3 9.55 -1.95 -53.26
N PRO A 4 9.95 -0.71 -52.88
CA PRO A 4 10.36 -0.38 -51.52
C PRO A 4 9.13 -0.12 -50.64
N LYS A 5 8.12 -1.02 -50.66
CA LYS A 5 7.11 -1.07 -49.60
C LYS A 5 7.72 -1.82 -48.42
N SER A 6 8.53 -1.07 -47.66
CA SER A 6 8.84 -1.40 -46.27
C SER A 6 7.55 -1.85 -45.60
N THR A 7 7.51 -3.12 -45.21
CA THR A 7 6.30 -3.84 -44.83
C THR A 7 5.78 -3.26 -43.51
N ARG A 8 4.96 -2.20 -43.59
CA ARG A 8 4.36 -1.57 -42.40
C ARG A 8 3.65 -2.65 -41.60
N LYS A 9 4.10 -2.87 -40.35
CA LYS A 9 3.49 -3.84 -39.43
C LYS A 9 1.98 -3.61 -39.35
N LYS A 10 1.23 -4.70 -39.26
CA LYS A 10 -0.22 -4.65 -39.07
C LYS A 10 -0.54 -4.04 -37.71
N ILE A 11 -1.69 -3.38 -37.59
CA ILE A 11 -2.12 -2.75 -36.33
C ILE A 11 -2.18 -3.79 -35.19
N ALA A 12 -2.61 -5.02 -35.49
CA ALA A 12 -2.63 -6.12 -34.53
C ALA A 12 -1.23 -6.50 -34.02
N GLU A 13 -0.22 -6.46 -34.90
CA GLU A 13 1.18 -6.75 -34.54
C GLU A 13 1.75 -5.63 -33.66
N ILE A 14 1.44 -4.37 -33.98
CA ILE A 14 1.84 -3.21 -33.16
C ILE A 14 1.18 -3.30 -31.78
N LYS A 15 -0.11 -3.62 -31.72
CA LYS A 15 -0.82 -3.82 -30.45
C LYS A 15 -0.16 -4.90 -29.60
N LEU A 16 0.22 -6.02 -30.21
CA LEU A 16 0.90 -7.12 -29.52
C LEU A 16 2.27 -6.69 -29.00
N GLU A 17 3.04 -5.92 -29.78
CA GLU A 17 4.34 -5.38 -29.40
C GLU A 17 4.22 -4.50 -28.14
N PHE A 18 3.23 -3.61 -28.07
CA PHE A 18 2.95 -2.83 -26.87
C PHE A 18 2.46 -3.68 -25.68
N MET A 19 1.63 -4.70 -25.92
CA MET A 19 1.11 -5.57 -24.86
C MET A 19 2.18 -6.44 -24.20
N GLN A 20 3.20 -6.82 -24.97
CA GLN A 20 4.30 -7.68 -24.51
C GLN A 20 5.52 -6.88 -24.04
N ALA A 21 5.57 -5.58 -24.31
CA ALA A 21 6.66 -4.72 -23.90
C ALA A 21 6.68 -4.53 -22.38
N GLU A 22 7.88 -4.60 -21.81
CA GLU A 22 8.12 -4.09 -20.47
C GLU A 22 7.89 -2.58 -20.44
N ILE A 23 7.48 -2.07 -19.27
CA ILE A 23 7.14 -0.65 -19.09
C ILE A 23 8.27 0.27 -19.53
N ALA A 24 9.52 -0.09 -19.21
CA ALA A 24 10.72 0.67 -19.58
C ALA A 24 10.92 0.82 -21.10
N TYR A 25 10.34 -0.06 -21.92
CA TYR A 25 10.47 -0.03 -23.38
C TYR A 25 9.30 0.68 -24.07
N ILE A 26 8.22 0.98 -23.35
CA ILE A 26 7.05 1.68 -23.91
C ILE A 26 7.42 3.04 -24.51
N PRO A 27 8.28 3.89 -23.90
CA PRO A 27 8.68 5.16 -24.51
C PRO A 27 9.32 4.99 -25.89
N THR A 28 10.20 3.99 -26.06
CA THR A 28 10.82 3.68 -27.35
C THR A 28 9.80 3.26 -28.41
N LEU A 29 8.76 2.51 -28.01
CA LEU A 29 7.67 2.16 -28.91
C LEU A 29 6.81 3.37 -29.28
N LEU A 30 6.55 4.28 -28.34
CA LEU A 30 5.84 5.53 -28.63
C LEU A 30 6.63 6.35 -29.65
N ASP A 31 7.93 6.56 -29.46
CA ASP A 31 8.78 7.30 -30.40
C ASP A 31 8.79 6.68 -31.80
N LYS A 32 8.78 5.34 -31.87
CA LYS A 32 8.78 4.58 -33.13
C LYS A 32 7.46 4.70 -33.90
N TYR A 33 6.33 4.84 -33.21
CA TYR A 33 4.99 4.80 -33.83
C TYR A 33 4.25 6.15 -33.78
N GLN A 34 4.83 7.21 -33.22
CA GLN A 34 4.19 8.52 -33.09
C GLN A 34 3.83 9.18 -34.43
N GLU A 35 4.62 8.94 -35.48
CA GLU A 35 4.38 9.49 -36.83
C GLU A 35 3.40 8.66 -37.67
N ASP A 36 2.87 7.55 -37.14
CA ASP A 36 1.91 6.72 -37.86
C ASP A 36 0.52 7.37 -37.90
N GLU A 37 0.06 7.74 -39.09
CA GLU A 37 -1.23 8.41 -39.31
C GLU A 37 -2.45 7.49 -39.16
N ARG A 38 -2.27 6.17 -39.04
CA ARG A 38 -3.39 5.23 -38.93
C ARG A 38 -4.08 5.44 -37.57
N SER A 39 -5.37 5.77 -37.60
CA SER A 39 -6.18 6.02 -36.40
C SER A 39 -6.09 4.91 -35.34
N GLY A 40 -5.99 3.64 -35.76
CA GLY A 40 -5.80 2.51 -34.84
C GLY A 40 -4.44 2.50 -34.13
N VAL A 41 -3.37 2.92 -34.81
CA VAL A 41 -2.02 3.04 -34.20
C VAL A 41 -1.97 4.25 -33.27
N GLN A 42 -2.51 5.39 -33.70
CA GLN A 42 -2.62 6.59 -32.86
C GLN A 42 -3.40 6.32 -31.57
N THR A 43 -4.48 5.53 -31.66
CA THR A 43 -5.27 5.12 -30.49
C THR A 43 -4.44 4.27 -29.52
N ILE A 44 -3.64 3.34 -30.04
CA ILE A 44 -2.73 2.52 -29.23
C ILE A 44 -1.67 3.41 -28.56
N CYS A 45 -0.99 4.27 -29.32
CA CYS A 45 0.02 5.18 -28.77
C CYS A 45 -0.58 6.07 -27.66
N LYS A 46 -1.77 6.65 -27.89
CA LYS A 46 -2.47 7.45 -26.89
C LYS A 46 -2.81 6.65 -25.63
N GLN A 47 -3.27 5.41 -25.78
CA GLN A 47 -3.58 4.54 -24.64
C GLN A 47 -2.35 4.27 -23.77
N TYR A 48 -1.21 3.92 -24.39
CA TYR A 48 0.01 3.61 -23.65
C TYR A 48 0.71 4.85 -23.10
N ASN A 49 0.63 5.98 -23.82
CA ASN A 49 1.10 7.25 -23.29
C ASN A 49 0.32 7.65 -22.03
N ASN A 50 -1.02 7.58 -22.05
CA ASN A 50 -1.84 7.84 -20.87
C ASN A 50 -1.51 6.88 -19.71
N LYS A 51 -1.20 5.61 -20.02
CA LYS A 51 -0.79 4.62 -19.02
C LYS A 51 0.54 4.98 -18.36
N LEU A 52 1.52 5.45 -19.14
CA LEU A 52 2.80 5.94 -18.61
C LEU A 52 2.60 7.18 -17.75
N THR A 53 1.86 8.18 -18.24
CA THR A 53 1.56 9.39 -17.47
C THR A 53 0.89 9.07 -16.13
N ALA A 54 -0.11 8.17 -16.13
CA ALA A 54 -0.77 7.76 -14.88
C ALA A 54 0.17 7.00 -13.93
N LEU A 55 1.16 6.27 -14.45
CA LEU A 55 2.18 5.61 -13.64
C LEU A 55 3.15 6.63 -13.02
N ASP A 56 3.60 7.60 -13.80
CA ASP A 56 4.49 8.67 -13.32
C ASP A 56 3.80 9.50 -12.24
N GLU A 57 2.54 9.87 -12.45
CA GLU A 57 1.70 10.56 -11.45
C GLU A 57 1.56 9.74 -10.16
N GLU A 58 1.42 8.43 -10.27
CA GLU A 58 1.33 7.53 -9.12
C GLU A 58 2.65 7.41 -8.36
N ILE A 59 3.78 7.33 -9.07
CA ILE A 59 5.12 7.34 -8.46
C ILE A 59 5.33 8.63 -7.69
N GLU A 60 4.99 9.78 -8.27
CA GLU A 60 5.08 11.07 -7.60
C GLU A 60 4.17 11.15 -6.37
N ARG A 61 2.94 10.62 -6.45
CA ARG A 61 2.02 10.54 -5.31
C ARG A 61 2.63 9.72 -4.17
N ILE A 62 3.19 8.55 -4.45
CA ILE A 62 3.84 7.70 -3.46
C ILE A 62 5.07 8.39 -2.87
N ASN A 63 5.88 9.07 -3.68
CA ASN A 63 7.02 9.85 -3.18
C ASN A 63 6.59 10.97 -2.23
N CYS A 64 5.46 11.62 -2.51
CA CYS A 64 4.88 12.62 -1.61
C CYS A 64 4.40 11.99 -0.28
N MET A 65 3.85 10.77 -0.33
CA MET A 65 3.46 10.01 0.87
C MET A 65 4.64 9.48 1.68
N LYS A 66 5.87 9.48 1.16
CA LYS A 66 7.08 9.08 1.89
C LYS A 66 7.67 10.23 2.72
N GLN A 67 6.93 11.30 2.95
CA GLN A 67 7.43 12.50 3.62
C GLN A 67 8.11 12.20 4.95
N TYR A 68 7.52 11.31 5.76
CA TYR A 68 8.04 10.98 7.09
C TYR A 68 9.18 9.95 7.03
N GLU A 69 9.09 8.97 6.14
CA GLU A 69 10.17 8.02 5.87
C GLU A 69 11.44 8.74 5.40
N ILE A 70 11.30 9.73 4.50
CA ILE A 70 12.41 10.56 4.02
C ILE A 70 12.96 11.45 5.14
N LYS A 71 12.06 12.09 5.91
CA LYS A 71 12.45 12.96 7.04
C LYS A 71 13.27 12.21 8.09
N TYR A 72 12.99 10.92 8.28
CA TYR A 72 13.61 10.08 9.29
C TYR A 72 14.53 9.00 8.70
N LYS A 73 15.02 9.19 7.46
CA LYS A 73 15.85 8.22 6.72
C LYS A 73 17.12 7.73 7.44
N ASP A 74 17.61 8.49 8.42
CA ASP A 74 18.79 8.15 9.22
C ASP A 74 18.53 7.01 10.22
N TYR A 75 17.26 6.71 10.50
CA TYR A 75 16.86 5.53 11.25
C TYR A 75 16.86 4.29 10.33
N GLU A 76 17.25 3.13 10.87
CA GLU A 76 17.31 1.90 10.06
C GLU A 76 15.93 1.28 9.92
N TYR A 77 15.25 1.12 11.05
CA TYR A 77 13.93 0.49 11.11
C TYR A 77 12.85 1.49 11.52
N ILE A 78 12.18 2.04 10.51
CA ILE A 78 10.99 2.89 10.67
C ILE A 78 9.75 1.99 10.62
N CYS A 79 8.95 2.03 11.67
CA CYS A 79 7.72 1.25 11.79
C CYS A 79 6.50 2.15 11.70
N GLY A 80 5.59 1.87 10.78
CA GLY A 80 4.25 2.45 10.77
C GLY A 80 3.29 1.64 11.64
N ILE A 81 2.38 2.32 12.32
CA ILE A 81 1.37 1.70 13.18
C ILE A 81 0.02 2.35 12.93
N ASP A 82 -1.01 1.50 12.78
CA ASP A 82 -2.42 1.92 12.69
C ASP A 82 -3.35 0.88 13.31
N GLU A 83 -4.58 1.28 13.64
CA GLU A 83 -5.63 0.43 14.17
C GLU A 83 -6.94 0.46 13.37
N VAL A 84 -7.71 -0.61 13.51
CA VAL A 84 -9.09 -0.69 13.03
C VAL A 84 -10.00 -1.34 14.06
N GLY A 85 -11.30 -1.03 14.00
CA GLY A 85 -12.29 -1.69 14.85
C GLY A 85 -12.66 -0.94 16.13
N ARG A 86 -12.35 0.37 16.23
CA ARG A 86 -12.75 1.19 17.38
C ARG A 86 -14.21 1.63 17.42
N GLY A 87 -14.83 1.77 16.24
CA GLY A 87 -16.21 2.24 16.09
C GLY A 87 -17.30 1.16 16.04
N PRO A 88 -17.06 -0.03 15.45
CA PRO A 88 -18.08 -1.06 15.34
C PRO A 88 -18.56 -1.60 16.70
N PHE A 89 -19.82 -2.05 16.76
CA PHE A 89 -20.42 -2.67 17.94
C PHE A 89 -19.91 -4.09 18.26
N ALA A 90 -19.36 -4.79 17.26
CA ALA A 90 -18.95 -6.18 17.39
C ALA A 90 -17.55 -6.40 16.81
N GLY A 91 -16.90 -7.44 17.32
CA GLY A 91 -15.56 -7.85 16.93
C GLY A 91 -14.44 -7.10 17.64
N PRO A 92 -13.18 -7.54 17.46
CA PRO A 92 -12.05 -6.98 18.15
C PRO A 92 -11.64 -5.60 17.60
N VAL A 93 -10.82 -4.91 18.39
CA VAL A 93 -9.89 -3.90 17.87
C VAL A 93 -8.62 -4.64 17.42
N VAL A 94 -8.14 -4.31 16.23
CA VAL A 94 -6.93 -4.89 15.62
C VAL A 94 -5.97 -3.77 15.30
N ALA A 95 -4.72 -3.91 15.69
CA ALA A 95 -3.64 -3.01 15.30
C ALA A 95 -2.57 -3.78 14.52
N CYS A 96 -1.90 -3.08 13.62
CA CYS A 96 -0.74 -3.63 12.92
C CYS A 96 0.45 -2.69 13.04
N ALA A 97 1.64 -3.27 13.15
CA ALA A 97 2.92 -2.60 13.09
C ALA A 97 3.67 -3.15 11.87
N VAL A 98 4.16 -2.29 10.98
CA VAL A 98 4.83 -2.69 9.73
C VAL A 98 6.13 -1.92 9.57
N ILE A 99 7.22 -2.65 9.31
CA ILE A 99 8.53 -2.12 8.92
C ILE A 99 8.73 -2.46 7.44
N LEU A 100 8.75 -1.44 6.59
CA LEU A 100 9.01 -1.59 5.16
C LEU A 100 10.50 -1.44 4.85
N PRO A 101 11.01 -2.02 3.74
CA PRO A 101 12.34 -1.73 3.24
C PRO A 101 12.52 -0.23 2.95
N LYS A 102 13.76 0.29 3.09
CA LYS A 102 14.06 1.71 2.82
C LYS A 102 13.77 2.14 1.38
N ASP A 103 13.94 1.22 0.44
CA ASP A 103 13.70 1.38 -0.98
C ASP A 103 12.32 0.85 -1.41
N CYS A 104 11.41 0.62 -0.46
CA CYS A 104 10.05 0.15 -0.73
C CYS A 104 9.33 1.06 -1.74
N ASN A 105 8.85 0.47 -2.84
CA ASN A 105 8.14 1.16 -3.92
C ASN A 105 6.78 0.52 -4.24
N ILE A 106 6.11 -0.03 -3.22
CA ILE A 106 4.76 -0.56 -3.38
C ILE A 106 3.84 0.58 -3.83
N LEU A 107 3.32 0.46 -5.04
CA LEU A 107 2.44 1.46 -5.65
C LEU A 107 1.02 1.31 -5.15
N TYR A 108 0.22 2.36 -5.29
CA TYR A 108 -1.20 2.39 -4.96
C TYR A 108 -1.53 2.24 -3.47
N ILE A 109 -0.53 2.21 -2.59
CA ILE A 109 -0.75 2.35 -1.14
C ILE A 109 -1.44 3.68 -0.87
N ASN A 110 -2.51 3.64 -0.10
CA ASN A 110 -3.28 4.80 0.34
C ASN A 110 -4.05 4.42 1.62
N ASP A 111 -4.81 5.37 2.19
CA ASP A 111 -5.80 5.09 3.24
C ASP A 111 -6.68 3.89 2.83
N SER A 112 -6.74 2.89 3.72
CA SER A 112 -7.49 1.65 3.50
C SER A 112 -8.97 1.90 3.16
N LYS A 113 -9.56 3.00 3.62
CA LYS A 113 -10.95 3.40 3.32
C LYS A 113 -11.13 3.91 1.90
N GLN A 114 -10.07 4.38 1.25
CA GLN A 114 -10.10 4.88 -0.13
C GLN A 114 -9.87 3.77 -1.16
N LEU A 115 -9.54 2.55 -0.70
CA LEU A 115 -9.23 1.41 -1.55
C LEU A 115 -10.41 0.44 -1.62
N SER A 116 -10.64 -0.14 -2.81
CA SER A 116 -11.58 -1.25 -2.96
C SER A 116 -11.09 -2.47 -2.18
N GLU A 117 -12.00 -3.34 -1.76
CA GLU A 117 -11.68 -4.58 -1.05
C GLU A 117 -10.67 -5.44 -1.82
N LYS A 118 -10.91 -5.66 -3.11
CA LYS A 118 -9.99 -6.39 -3.99
C LYS A 118 -8.59 -5.76 -3.99
N LYS A 119 -8.49 -4.44 -4.09
CA LYS A 119 -7.18 -3.77 -4.12
C LYS A 119 -6.49 -3.83 -2.75
N ARG A 120 -7.24 -3.78 -1.65
CA ARG A 120 -6.70 -3.98 -0.30
C ARG A 120 -6.13 -5.38 -0.11
N GLU A 121 -6.82 -6.41 -0.60
CA GLU A 121 -6.35 -7.80 -0.55
C GLU A 121 -5.06 -7.97 -1.38
N GLU A 122 -5.00 -7.43 -2.60
CA GLU A 122 -3.77 -7.44 -3.41
C GLU A 122 -2.60 -6.74 -2.69
N LEU A 123 -2.84 -5.55 -2.13
CA LEU A 123 -1.83 -4.79 -1.40
C LEU A 123 -1.43 -5.47 -0.09
N TYR A 124 -2.34 -6.16 0.59
CA TYR A 124 -2.03 -6.94 1.78
C TYR A 124 -0.92 -7.95 1.48
N ASP A 125 -1.10 -8.76 0.44
CA ASP A 125 -0.12 -9.79 0.07
C ASP A 125 1.22 -9.16 -0.35
N GLU A 126 1.18 -8.05 -1.09
CA GLU A 126 2.37 -7.31 -1.51
C GLU A 126 3.13 -6.70 -0.32
N ILE A 127 2.41 -6.10 0.64
CA ILE A 127 2.98 -5.53 1.86
C ILE A 127 3.63 -6.63 2.70
N ILE A 128 2.91 -7.72 2.96
CA ILE A 128 3.40 -8.81 3.82
C ILE A 128 4.63 -9.48 3.20
N SER A 129 4.64 -9.70 1.89
CA SER A 129 5.77 -10.31 1.19
C SER A 129 7.00 -9.40 1.11
N SER A 130 6.81 -8.08 1.09
CA SER A 130 7.90 -7.10 0.98
C SER A 130 8.39 -6.57 2.33
N ALA A 131 7.60 -6.68 3.40
CA ALA A 131 7.93 -6.13 4.70
C ALA A 131 9.18 -6.79 5.30
N VAL A 132 10.03 -5.97 5.92
CA VAL A 132 11.17 -6.45 6.71
C VAL A 132 10.67 -7.18 7.95
N SER A 133 9.62 -6.66 8.57
CA SER A 133 8.93 -7.27 9.70
C SER A 133 7.55 -6.67 9.81
N PHE A 134 6.58 -7.46 10.26
CA PHE A 134 5.26 -6.97 10.63
C PHE A 134 4.76 -7.70 11.87
N GLY A 135 3.85 -7.08 12.60
CA GLY A 135 3.23 -7.65 13.78
C GLY A 135 1.77 -7.23 13.87
N ILE A 136 0.93 -8.13 14.37
CA ILE A 136 -0.50 -7.90 14.53
C ILE A 136 -0.85 -8.08 16.01
N GLY A 137 -1.61 -7.15 16.55
CA GLY A 137 -2.21 -7.24 17.87
C GLY A 137 -3.73 -7.21 17.77
N SER A 138 -4.42 -7.99 18.58
CA SER A 138 -5.89 -8.06 18.57
C SER A 138 -6.43 -8.19 19.98
N ILE A 139 -7.39 -7.32 20.32
CA ILE A 139 -8.01 -7.30 21.64
C ILE A 139 -9.51 -7.62 21.48
N PRO A 140 -10.00 -8.70 22.11
CA PRO A 140 -11.37 -9.15 21.94
C PRO A 140 -12.38 -8.25 22.67
N PRO A 141 -13.68 -8.28 22.28
CA PRO A 141 -14.74 -7.46 22.89
C PRO A 141 -14.79 -7.54 24.41
N GLN A 142 -14.66 -8.74 24.98
CA GLN A 142 -14.69 -8.94 26.43
C GLN A 142 -13.62 -8.10 27.14
N LYS A 143 -12.42 -8.02 26.54
CA LYS A 143 -11.34 -7.23 27.09
C LYS A 143 -11.58 -5.73 26.88
N ILE A 144 -12.13 -5.33 25.73
CA ILE A 144 -12.51 -3.94 25.44
C ILE A 144 -13.49 -3.42 26.51
N ASP A 145 -14.48 -4.23 26.90
CA ASP A 145 -15.46 -3.85 27.92
C ASP A 145 -14.82 -3.65 29.30
N GLU A 146 -13.80 -4.44 29.64
CA GLU A 146 -13.06 -4.32 30.91
C GLU A 146 -12.22 -3.03 31.00
N ILE A 147 -11.51 -2.69 29.92
CA ILE A 147 -10.46 -1.66 29.96
C ILE A 147 -10.78 -0.40 29.16
N ASN A 148 -11.94 -0.33 28.49
CA ASN A 148 -12.36 0.66 27.50
C ASN A 148 -11.60 0.62 26.16
N ILE A 149 -12.23 1.19 25.13
CA ILE A 149 -11.73 1.13 23.75
C ILE A 149 -10.38 1.83 23.54
N LEU A 150 -10.09 2.90 24.30
CA LEU A 150 -8.82 3.61 24.17
C LEU A 150 -7.66 2.75 24.70
N GLN A 151 -7.82 2.14 25.88
CA GLN A 151 -6.77 1.28 26.44
C GLN A 151 -6.61 -0.02 25.65
N ALA A 152 -7.70 -0.60 25.17
CA ALA A 152 -7.66 -1.75 24.28
C ALA A 152 -6.93 -1.43 22.97
N THR A 153 -7.10 -0.24 22.41
CA THR A 153 -6.33 0.21 21.24
C THR A 153 -4.83 0.25 21.55
N PHE A 154 -4.43 0.85 22.68
CA PHE A 154 -3.03 0.87 23.08
C PHE A 154 -2.47 -0.53 23.37
N GLU A 155 -3.27 -1.43 23.94
CA GLU A 155 -2.86 -2.81 24.17
C GLU A 155 -2.67 -3.57 22.84
N ALA A 156 -3.58 -3.41 21.88
CA ALA A 156 -3.43 -3.96 20.53
C ALA A 156 -2.15 -3.44 19.86
N MET A 157 -1.88 -2.13 19.92
CA MET A 157 -0.66 -1.54 19.35
C MET A 157 0.61 -2.07 20.03
N ARG A 158 0.62 -2.21 21.36
CA ARG A 158 1.75 -2.81 22.08
C ARG A 158 1.97 -4.27 21.68
N GLN A 159 0.91 -5.06 21.53
CA GLN A 159 1.01 -6.43 21.03
C GLN A 159 1.57 -6.47 19.60
N ALA A 160 1.08 -5.59 18.72
CA ALA A 160 1.57 -5.49 17.34
C ALA A 160 3.07 -5.19 17.30
N ILE A 161 3.55 -4.22 18.11
CA ILE A 161 4.99 -3.91 18.24
C ILE A 161 5.77 -5.10 18.81
N GLY A 162 5.23 -5.75 19.85
CA GLY A 162 5.88 -6.89 20.51
C GLY A 162 6.00 -8.14 19.63
N ASN A 163 5.16 -8.24 18.61
CA ASN A 163 5.16 -9.33 17.63
C ASN A 163 6.07 -9.07 16.42
N LEU A 164 6.77 -7.94 16.37
CA LEU A 164 7.79 -7.70 15.35
C LEU A 164 9.03 -8.57 15.61
N GLU A 165 9.53 -9.24 14.58
CA GLU A 165 10.80 -9.97 14.63
C GLU A 165 12.00 -9.02 14.68
N VAL A 166 11.85 -7.83 14.06
CA VAL A 166 12.87 -6.77 14.06
C VAL A 166 12.43 -5.62 14.95
N LYS A 167 13.30 -5.23 15.88
CA LYS A 167 13.03 -4.11 16.78
C LYS A 167 13.09 -2.78 16.01
N PRO A 168 12.04 -1.94 16.08
CA PRO A 168 12.04 -0.64 15.41
C PRO A 168 12.86 0.41 16.18
N ASP A 169 13.49 1.32 15.43
CA ASP A 169 14.19 2.49 15.98
C ASP A 169 13.24 3.69 16.15
N LEU A 170 12.23 3.78 15.29
CA LEU A 170 11.26 4.86 15.24
C LEU A 170 9.86 4.31 14.94
N LEU A 171 8.86 4.78 15.69
CA LEU A 171 7.45 4.51 15.43
C LEU A 171 6.79 5.75 14.81
N LEU A 172 6.11 5.56 13.69
CA LEU A 172 5.20 6.52 13.07
C LEU A 172 3.78 6.06 13.38
N ASN A 173 3.01 6.88 14.11
CA ASN A 173 1.68 6.52 14.58
C ASN A 173 0.63 7.49 14.02
N ASP A 174 -0.58 7.03 13.72
CA ASP A 174 -1.68 7.93 13.38
C ASP A 174 -2.24 8.63 14.64
N ALA A 175 -1.92 9.92 14.79
CA ALA A 175 -2.43 10.84 15.79
C ALA A 175 -2.30 10.46 17.29
N VAL A 176 -1.61 9.37 17.65
CA VAL A 176 -1.49 8.90 19.05
C VAL A 176 -0.06 8.61 19.48
N THR A 177 0.19 8.71 20.79
CA THR A 177 1.42 8.21 21.45
C THR A 177 1.06 7.00 22.29
N ILE A 178 1.74 5.87 22.05
CA ILE A 178 1.47 4.59 22.68
C ILE A 178 2.18 4.55 24.05
N PRO A 179 1.43 4.49 25.17
CA PRO A 179 2.05 4.44 26.49
C PRO A 179 2.81 3.14 26.73
N GLY A 180 3.90 3.20 27.50
CA GLY A 180 4.69 2.02 27.89
C GLY A 180 5.67 1.52 26.83
N ILE A 181 5.87 2.27 25.74
CA ILE A 181 6.87 1.97 24.70
C ILE A 181 8.02 2.98 24.77
N ALA A 182 9.23 2.48 24.94
CA ALA A 182 10.45 3.29 25.04
C ALA A 182 11.00 3.75 23.68
N THR A 183 10.64 3.05 22.59
CA THR A 183 11.03 3.44 21.22
C THR A 183 10.50 4.84 20.92
N LYS A 184 11.30 5.66 20.22
CA LYS A 184 10.90 7.01 19.83
C LYS A 184 9.64 6.95 18.98
N GLN A 185 8.68 7.83 19.27
CA GLN A 185 7.39 7.87 18.58
C GLN A 185 7.15 9.23 17.95
N VAL A 186 6.55 9.23 16.77
CA VAL A 186 6.14 10.44 16.05
C VAL A 186 4.65 10.31 15.75
N PRO A 187 3.78 10.98 16.54
CA PRO A 187 2.37 11.05 16.20
C PRO A 187 2.16 11.97 14.99
N ILE A 188 1.43 11.49 13.99
CA ILE A 188 1.18 12.20 12.74
C ILE A 188 -0.32 12.37 12.56
N VAL A 189 -0.79 13.61 12.39
CA VAL A 189 -2.20 13.87 12.07
C VAL A 189 -2.46 13.49 10.61
N LYS A 190 -3.40 12.55 10.40
CA LYS A 190 -3.69 11.93 9.08
C LYS A 190 -2.45 11.23 8.54
N GLY A 191 -1.89 10.34 9.36
CA GLY A 191 -0.65 9.63 9.08
C GLY A 191 -0.76 8.72 7.86
N ASP A 192 -1.93 8.10 7.67
CA ASP A 192 -2.30 7.28 6.51
C ASP A 192 -2.09 7.98 5.16
N CYS A 193 -2.30 9.30 5.08
CA CYS A 193 -2.12 10.09 3.87
C CYS A 193 -0.69 10.61 3.67
N LYS A 194 0.19 10.47 4.67
CA LYS A 194 1.52 11.13 4.71
C LYS A 194 2.69 10.20 4.99
N SER A 195 2.41 8.95 5.32
CA SER A 195 3.40 7.91 5.60
C SER A 195 2.92 6.61 4.96
N ILE A 196 3.73 6.10 4.04
CA ILE A 196 3.46 4.79 3.42
C ILE A 196 3.50 3.67 4.46
N SER A 197 4.28 3.82 5.53
CA SER A 197 4.38 2.82 6.59
C SER A 197 3.08 2.75 7.40
N ILE A 198 2.48 3.90 7.74
CA ILE A 198 1.17 3.95 8.43
C ILE A 198 0.08 3.42 7.51
N ALA A 199 0.07 3.83 6.23
CA ALA A 199 -0.90 3.33 5.26
C ALA A 199 -0.82 1.81 5.08
N ALA A 200 0.39 1.25 5.02
CA ALA A 200 0.60 -0.20 4.97
C ALA A 200 0.05 -0.90 6.21
N ALA A 201 0.34 -0.38 7.41
CA ALA A 201 -0.22 -0.89 8.65
C ALA A 201 -1.76 -0.83 8.67
N SER A 202 -2.35 0.25 8.15
CA SER A 202 -3.80 0.43 8.01
C SER A 202 -4.43 -0.66 7.15
N ILE A 203 -3.84 -0.92 5.98
CA ILE A 203 -4.31 -1.96 5.04
C ILE A 203 -4.24 -3.33 5.71
N VAL A 204 -3.10 -3.67 6.31
CA VAL A 204 -2.90 -4.97 6.97
C VAL A 204 -3.86 -5.17 8.13
N ALA A 205 -4.02 -4.17 8.99
CA ALA A 205 -4.96 -4.22 10.11
C ALA A 205 -6.41 -4.38 9.62
N LYS A 206 -6.80 -3.61 8.59
CA LYS A 206 -8.15 -3.63 8.01
C LYS A 206 -8.49 -4.99 7.40
N VAL A 207 -7.64 -5.52 6.52
CA VAL A 207 -7.87 -6.82 5.87
C VAL A 207 -7.89 -7.94 6.91
N THR A 208 -6.97 -7.92 7.88
CA THR A 208 -6.97 -8.90 8.97
C THR A 208 -8.27 -8.88 9.76
N ARG A 209 -8.75 -7.69 10.14
CA ARG A 209 -10.02 -7.58 10.86
C ARG A 209 -11.21 -8.01 10.00
N ASP A 210 -11.27 -7.62 8.74
CA ASP A 210 -12.36 -7.99 7.84
C ASP A 210 -12.45 -9.52 7.68
N ARG A 211 -11.31 -10.18 7.46
CA ARG A 211 -11.23 -11.66 7.42
C ARG A 211 -11.73 -12.31 8.72
N LEU A 212 -11.40 -11.75 9.89
CA LEU A 212 -11.92 -12.22 11.18
C LEU A 212 -13.44 -12.04 11.28
N MET A 213 -13.99 -10.91 10.82
CA MET A 213 -15.43 -10.67 10.86
C MET A 213 -16.20 -11.62 9.94
N VAL A 214 -15.66 -11.93 8.74
CA VAL A 214 -16.22 -12.95 7.85
C VAL A 214 -16.20 -14.33 8.50
N ALA A 215 -15.14 -14.67 9.23
CA ALA A 215 -15.10 -15.92 9.99
C ALA A 215 -16.14 -15.95 11.13
N TYR A 216 -16.39 -14.82 11.80
CA TYR A 216 -17.43 -14.74 12.82
C TYR A 216 -18.85 -14.85 12.27
N ASP A 217 -19.14 -14.32 11.09
CA ASP A 217 -20.42 -14.48 10.39
C ASP A 217 -20.79 -15.96 10.21
N GLN A 218 -19.80 -16.82 9.92
CA GLN A 218 -20.00 -18.26 9.80
C GLN A 218 -20.35 -18.95 11.13
N ILE A 219 -19.93 -18.37 12.27
CA ILE A 219 -20.16 -18.91 13.61
C ILE A 219 -21.45 -18.34 14.21
N PHE A 220 -21.81 -17.09 13.87
CA PHE A 220 -22.95 -16.34 14.37
C PHE A 220 -23.80 -15.78 13.20
N PRO A 221 -24.47 -16.64 12.41
CA PRO A 221 -25.24 -16.22 11.22
C PRO A 221 -26.55 -15.48 11.56
#